data_AF-A0A7Y8J143-F1
#
_entry.id   AF-A0A7Y8J143-F1
#
_cell.length_a   1.000
_cell.length_b   1.000
_cell.length_c   1.000
_cell.angle_alpha   90.00
_cell.angle_beta   90.00
_cell.angle_gamma   90.00
#
_symmetry.space_group_name_H-M   'P 1'
#
loop_
_entity.id
_entity.type
_entity.pdbx_description
1 polymer ?
#
loop_
_entity_poly.entity_id
_entity_poly.type
_entity_poly.pdbx_seq_one_letter_code
_entity_poly.pdbx_strand_id
1 'polypeptide(L)'
;MVLPWGTVYSVEEQYQVPEDKMLQKAEGEACLRRFLEGKGLFYEAGDAIDQGRFVKDIVPGTTPVPDMPQVYTTRAIHERFLAAPGLRLIPDGSVVRRTALKSLEKGRVVVRLPDGRSYDDRGCVEGPEGRRRRVTGELTTLPVDDSVYLTLTDSTYGVEWVKEDAEPGKVPKPPVPPPPPPATARITASTWEKVLEHAAQRPLISLEPSATRPTGGER
;
A
#
# COMPACT_ATOMS: atom_id res chain seq x y z
N MET A 1 -23.77 -22.69 -31.92
CA MET A 1 -23.28 -21.40 -31.38
C MET A 1 -21.82 -21.22 -31.77
N VAL A 2 -21.43 -20.04 -32.25
CA VAL A 2 -20.03 -19.70 -32.55
C VAL A 2 -19.55 -18.75 -31.47
N LEU A 3 -18.44 -19.09 -30.80
CA LEU A 3 -17.85 -18.22 -29.77
C LEU A 3 -16.86 -17.23 -30.40
N PRO A 4 -16.55 -16.09 -29.73
CA PRO A 4 -15.66 -15.04 -30.27
C PRO A 4 -14.27 -15.53 -30.70
N TRP A 5 -13.82 -16.66 -30.14
CA TRP A 5 -12.54 -17.31 -30.45
C TRP A 5 -12.65 -18.42 -31.51
N GLY A 6 -13.75 -18.46 -32.27
CA GLY A 6 -13.91 -19.33 -33.45
C GLY A 6 -14.32 -20.77 -33.14
N THR A 7 -14.45 -21.17 -31.87
CA THR A 7 -14.95 -22.51 -31.52
C THR A 7 -16.46 -22.61 -31.75
N VAL A 8 -16.88 -23.66 -32.44
CA VAL A 8 -18.28 -23.98 -32.69
C VAL A 8 -18.74 -25.03 -31.70
N TYR A 9 -19.81 -24.71 -30.96
CA TYR A 9 -20.49 -25.65 -30.07
C TYR A 9 -21.90 -25.94 -30.59
N SER A 10 -22.27 -27.22 -30.62
CA SER A 10 -23.66 -27.63 -30.80
C SER A 10 -24.37 -27.61 -29.45
N VAL A 11 -25.60 -27.08 -29.41
CA VAL A 11 -26.41 -27.08 -28.18
C VAL A 11 -27.10 -28.45 -28.10
N GLU A 12 -26.70 -29.23 -27.10
CA GLU A 12 -27.25 -30.56 -26.87
C GLU A 12 -28.73 -30.49 -26.45
N GLU A 13 -29.50 -31.52 -26.82
CA GLU A 13 -30.95 -31.61 -26.62
C GLU A 13 -31.38 -31.42 -25.16
N GLN A 14 -30.56 -31.87 -24.20
CA GLN A 14 -30.79 -31.69 -22.76
C GLN A 14 -30.83 -30.23 -22.30
N TYR A 15 -30.32 -29.29 -23.10
CA TYR A 15 -30.38 -27.85 -22.84
C TYR A 15 -31.40 -27.14 -23.74
N GLN A 16 -32.21 -27.88 -24.49
CA GLN A 16 -33.32 -27.33 -25.26
C GLN A 16 -34.60 -27.30 -24.42
N VAL A 17 -35.59 -26.51 -24.85
CA VAL A 17 -36.89 -26.43 -24.17
C VAL A 17 -37.62 -27.77 -24.37
N PRO A 18 -38.04 -28.48 -23.30
CA PRO A 18 -38.83 -29.71 -23.42
C PRO A 18 -40.09 -29.48 -24.24
N GLU A 19 -40.47 -30.41 -25.11
CA GLU A 19 -41.61 -30.27 -26.04
C GLU A 19 -42.93 -29.98 -25.29
N ASP A 20 -43.10 -30.55 -24.12
CA ASP A 20 -44.22 -30.37 -23.18
C ASP A 20 -44.32 -28.94 -22.59
N LYS A 21 -43.33 -28.09 -22.81
CA LYS A 21 -43.32 -26.66 -22.44
C LYS A 21 -43.33 -25.70 -23.63
N MET A 22 -43.57 -26.17 -24.86
CA MET A 22 -43.60 -25.33 -26.08
C MET A 22 -44.59 -24.15 -26.03
N LEU A 23 -45.65 -24.24 -25.22
CA LEU A 23 -46.63 -23.16 -25.02
C LEU A 23 -46.20 -22.10 -23.98
N GLN A 24 -45.12 -22.34 -23.24
CA GLN A 24 -44.58 -21.37 -22.29
C GLN A 24 -43.66 -20.35 -22.99
N LYS A 25 -43.54 -19.17 -22.40
CA LYS A 25 -42.67 -18.10 -22.89
C LYS A 25 -41.23 -18.62 -22.97
N ALA A 26 -40.57 -18.46 -24.12
CA ALA A 26 -39.25 -19.04 -24.37
C ALA A 26 -38.20 -18.59 -23.33
N GLU A 27 -37.64 -19.56 -22.58
CA GLU A 27 -36.55 -19.37 -21.61
C GLU A 27 -35.16 -19.56 -22.25
N GLY A 28 -34.98 -19.06 -23.48
CA GLY A 28 -33.78 -19.32 -24.28
C GLY A 28 -32.49 -18.84 -23.62
N GLU A 29 -32.52 -17.69 -22.92
CA GLU A 29 -31.36 -17.15 -22.21
C GLU A 29 -30.95 -18.05 -21.03
N ALA A 30 -31.92 -18.53 -20.24
CA ALA A 30 -31.64 -19.39 -19.08
C ALA A 30 -31.07 -20.75 -19.52
N CYS A 31 -31.59 -21.31 -20.61
CA CYS A 31 -31.09 -22.54 -21.22
C CYS A 31 -29.65 -22.37 -21.75
N LEU A 32 -29.40 -21.27 -22.46
CA LEU A 32 -28.06 -20.94 -22.96
C LEU A 32 -27.07 -20.75 -21.80
N ARG A 33 -27.47 -20.05 -20.73
CA ARG A 33 -26.63 -19.86 -19.55
C ARG A 33 -26.24 -21.20 -18.92
N ARG A 34 -27.21 -22.10 -18.70
CA ARG A 34 -26.94 -23.46 -18.17
C ARG A 34 -26.00 -24.27 -19.06
N PHE A 35 -26.17 -24.18 -20.38
CA PHE A 35 -25.27 -24.85 -21.33
C PHE A 35 -23.83 -24.34 -21.20
N LEU A 36 -23.66 -23.02 -21.17
CA LEU A 36 -22.35 -22.37 -21.04
C LEU A 36 -21.68 -22.70 -19.70
N GLU A 37 -22.44 -22.70 -18.60
CA GLU A 37 -21.97 -23.12 -17.27
C GLU A 37 -21.55 -24.60 -17.27
N GLY A 38 -22.40 -25.50 -17.80
CA GLY A 38 -22.11 -26.93 -17.86
C GLY A 38 -20.88 -27.29 -18.71
N LYS A 39 -20.54 -26.46 -19.70
CA LYS A 39 -19.31 -26.59 -20.49
C LYS A 39 -18.10 -25.86 -19.88
N GLY A 40 -18.25 -25.24 -18.71
CA GLY A 40 -17.17 -24.49 -18.04
C GLY A 40 -16.69 -23.29 -18.85
N LEU A 41 -17.55 -22.71 -19.68
CA LEU A 41 -17.21 -21.61 -20.59
C LEU A 41 -17.31 -20.23 -19.94
N PHE A 42 -17.77 -20.15 -18.70
CA PHE A 42 -17.71 -18.95 -17.87
C PHE A 42 -16.52 -18.99 -16.91
N TYR A 43 -16.02 -17.81 -16.58
CA TYR A 43 -15.28 -17.63 -15.33
C TYR A 43 -16.26 -17.53 -14.15
N GLU A 44 -15.93 -18.20 -13.06
CA GLU A 44 -16.73 -18.15 -11.84
C GLU A 44 -16.32 -17.00 -10.92
N ALA A 45 -17.18 -16.69 -9.94
CA ALA A 45 -16.88 -15.72 -8.90
C ALA A 45 -15.68 -16.21 -8.07
N GLY A 46 -14.52 -15.57 -8.24
CA GLY A 46 -13.27 -15.92 -7.56
C GLY A 46 -12.17 -16.46 -8.48
N ASP A 47 -12.53 -16.77 -9.73
CA ASP A 47 -11.56 -17.08 -10.78
C ASP A 47 -10.63 -15.88 -11.04
N ALA A 48 -9.43 -16.20 -11.50
CA ALA A 48 -8.47 -15.24 -12.02
C ALA A 48 -7.76 -15.87 -13.22
N ILE A 49 -7.32 -15.03 -14.16
CA ILE A 49 -6.45 -15.53 -15.22
C ILE A 49 -5.04 -15.74 -14.69
N ASP A 50 -4.25 -16.53 -15.42
CA ASP A 50 -2.84 -16.72 -15.14
C ASP A 50 -2.09 -15.37 -15.14
N GLN A 51 -1.23 -15.14 -14.14
CA GLN A 51 -0.54 -13.85 -14.01
C GLN A 51 0.50 -13.64 -15.11
N GLY A 52 1.11 -14.70 -15.63
CA GLY A 52 2.03 -14.62 -16.76
C GLY A 52 1.30 -14.15 -18.01
N ARG A 53 0.12 -14.73 -18.29
CA ARG A 53 -0.76 -14.28 -19.37
C ARG A 53 -1.23 -12.84 -19.18
N PHE A 54 -1.60 -12.46 -17.96
CA PHE A 54 -2.01 -11.09 -17.64
C PHE A 54 -0.90 -10.07 -17.98
N VAL A 55 0.32 -10.31 -17.50
CA VAL A 55 1.46 -9.42 -17.70
C VAL A 55 1.96 -9.41 -19.14
N LYS A 56 1.89 -10.55 -19.85
CA LYS A 56 2.46 -10.69 -21.19
C LYS A 56 1.49 -10.29 -22.30
N ASP A 57 0.21 -10.63 -22.18
CA ASP A 57 -0.75 -10.55 -23.29
C ASP A 57 -1.84 -9.48 -23.07
N ILE A 58 -2.22 -9.24 -21.80
CA ILE A 58 -3.30 -8.31 -21.45
C ILE A 58 -2.75 -6.90 -21.22
N VAL A 59 -1.85 -6.72 -20.25
CA VAL A 59 -1.34 -5.39 -19.87
C VAL A 59 -0.69 -4.67 -21.07
N PRO A 60 0.23 -5.28 -21.84
CA PRO A 60 0.88 -4.58 -22.96
C PRO A 60 -0.07 -4.32 -24.14
N GLY A 61 -1.15 -5.10 -24.24
CA GLY A 61 -2.20 -4.91 -25.25
C GLY A 61 -3.30 -3.94 -24.84
N THR A 62 -3.21 -3.36 -23.63
CA THR A 62 -4.18 -2.38 -23.12
C THR A 62 -3.81 -0.98 -23.63
N THR A 63 -4.81 -0.15 -23.90
CA THR A 63 -4.58 1.26 -24.27
C THR A 63 -4.07 2.04 -23.04
N PRO A 64 -2.88 2.66 -23.11
CA PRO A 64 -2.34 3.44 -22.00
C PRO A 64 -3.09 4.75 -21.81
N VAL A 65 -2.97 5.33 -20.61
CA VAL A 65 -3.44 6.68 -20.30
C VAL A 65 -2.69 7.69 -21.17
N PRO A 66 -3.36 8.72 -21.72
CA PRO A 66 -2.69 9.80 -22.44
C PRO A 66 -1.53 10.40 -21.61
N ASP A 67 -0.40 10.67 -22.26
CA ASP A 67 0.81 11.25 -21.67
C ASP A 67 1.52 10.41 -20.60
N MET A 68 1.00 9.22 -20.27
CA MET A 68 1.61 8.27 -19.32
C MET A 68 1.79 6.89 -19.97
N PRO A 69 2.82 6.69 -20.82
CA PRO A 69 3.08 5.39 -21.41
C PRO A 69 3.30 4.34 -20.31
N GLN A 70 2.84 3.10 -20.52
CA GLN A 70 2.92 2.01 -19.54
C GLN A 70 2.03 2.18 -18.29
N VAL A 71 1.19 3.21 -18.23
CA VAL A 71 0.15 3.35 -17.21
C VAL A 71 -1.21 3.09 -17.83
N TYR A 72 -2.03 2.28 -17.17
CA TYR A 72 -3.31 1.82 -17.68
C TYR A 72 -4.40 2.03 -16.64
N THR A 73 -5.61 2.42 -17.06
CA THR A 73 -6.75 2.42 -16.13
C THR A 73 -7.27 1.00 -15.93
N THR A 74 -7.83 0.72 -14.76
CA THR A 74 -8.49 -0.58 -14.53
C THR A 74 -9.67 -0.83 -15.47
N ARG A 75 -10.35 0.23 -15.92
CA ARG A 75 -11.35 0.16 -17.01
C ARG A 75 -10.73 -0.29 -18.33
N ALA A 76 -9.64 0.32 -18.78
CA ALA A 76 -9.00 -0.04 -20.04
C ALA A 76 -8.54 -1.50 -20.02
N ILE A 77 -8.03 -1.97 -18.88
CA ILE A 77 -7.68 -3.37 -18.67
C ILE A 77 -8.93 -4.26 -18.80
N HIS A 78 -10.05 -3.88 -18.18
CA HIS A 78 -11.29 -4.63 -18.31
C HIS A 78 -11.78 -4.72 -19.76
N GLU A 79 -11.77 -3.61 -20.51
CA GLU A 79 -12.10 -3.61 -21.93
C GLU A 79 -11.15 -4.54 -22.72
N ARG A 80 -9.86 -4.55 -22.38
CA ARG A 80 -8.89 -5.48 -22.97
C ARG A 80 -9.18 -6.94 -22.64
N PHE A 81 -9.62 -7.27 -21.43
CA PHE A 81 -10.06 -8.62 -21.06
C PHE A 81 -11.23 -9.08 -21.94
N LEU A 82 -12.22 -8.22 -22.17
CA LEU A 82 -13.37 -8.55 -23.02
C LEU A 82 -12.98 -8.77 -24.49
N ALA A 83 -11.95 -8.08 -24.96
CA ALA A 83 -11.43 -8.20 -26.33
C ALA A 83 -10.34 -9.27 -26.51
N ALA A 84 -9.80 -9.85 -25.42
CA ALA A 84 -8.66 -10.74 -25.50
C ALA A 84 -9.05 -12.14 -26.03
N PRO A 85 -8.36 -12.66 -27.05
CA PRO A 85 -8.70 -13.95 -27.64
C PRO A 85 -8.39 -15.10 -26.66
N GLY A 86 -9.20 -16.15 -26.69
CA GLY A 86 -8.96 -17.38 -25.92
C GLY A 86 -9.15 -17.22 -24.40
N LEU A 87 -9.95 -16.25 -23.98
CA LEU A 87 -10.48 -16.20 -22.61
C LEU A 87 -11.89 -16.80 -22.59
N ARG A 88 -12.29 -17.38 -21.45
CA ARG A 88 -13.68 -17.77 -21.21
C ARG A 88 -14.58 -16.53 -21.12
N LEU A 89 -15.90 -16.71 -21.19
CA LEU A 89 -16.85 -15.63 -21.02
C LEU A 89 -16.71 -15.02 -19.61
N ILE A 90 -16.57 -13.70 -19.56
CA ILE A 90 -16.41 -12.92 -18.33
C ILE A 90 -17.77 -12.28 -18.01
N PRO A 91 -18.48 -12.75 -16.97
CA PRO A 91 -19.81 -12.22 -16.64
C PRO A 91 -19.77 -10.83 -16.01
N ASP A 92 -18.71 -10.52 -15.26
CA ASP A 92 -18.52 -9.24 -14.59
C ASP A 92 -17.03 -8.92 -14.36
N GLY A 93 -16.73 -7.72 -13.82
CA GLY A 93 -15.37 -7.27 -13.57
C GLY A 93 -14.64 -7.96 -12.40
N SER A 94 -15.25 -8.94 -11.72
CA SER A 94 -14.63 -9.61 -10.56
C SER A 94 -13.37 -10.37 -10.96
N VAL A 95 -13.34 -11.00 -12.14
CA VAL A 95 -12.17 -11.72 -12.67
C VAL A 95 -11.00 -10.77 -12.89
N VAL A 96 -11.27 -9.58 -13.42
CA VAL A 96 -10.26 -8.53 -13.64
C VAL A 96 -9.70 -8.06 -12.30
N ARG A 97 -10.59 -7.73 -11.35
CA ARG A 97 -10.22 -7.33 -9.99
C ARG A 97 -9.36 -8.39 -9.32
N ARG A 98 -9.80 -9.65 -9.32
CA ARG A 98 -9.10 -10.78 -8.70
C ARG A 98 -7.73 -11.01 -9.34
N THR A 99 -7.64 -10.90 -10.67
CA THR A 99 -6.38 -11.06 -11.41
C THR A 99 -5.40 -9.94 -11.05
N ALA A 100 -5.85 -8.68 -11.05
CA ALA A 100 -5.01 -7.54 -10.71
C ALA A 100 -4.50 -7.64 -9.26
N LEU A 101 -5.37 -7.96 -8.30
CA LEU A 101 -4.99 -8.17 -6.90
C LEU A 101 -3.99 -9.32 -6.73
N LYS A 102 -4.23 -10.49 -7.34
CA LYS A 102 -3.27 -11.61 -7.31
C LYS A 102 -1.93 -11.26 -7.97
N SER A 103 -1.94 -10.40 -8.98
CA SER A 103 -0.72 -9.96 -9.66
C SER A 103 0.05 -8.93 -8.83
N LEU A 104 -0.67 -8.09 -8.07
CA LEU A 104 -0.11 -7.18 -7.08
C LEU A 104 0.55 -7.96 -5.94
N GLU A 105 -0.16 -8.93 -5.35
CA GLU A 105 0.37 -9.82 -4.30
C GLU A 105 1.65 -10.55 -4.73
N LYS A 106 1.79 -10.86 -6.02
CA LYS A 106 2.97 -11.51 -6.59
C LYS A 106 4.06 -10.54 -7.07
N GLY A 107 3.91 -9.24 -6.85
CA GLY A 107 4.89 -8.22 -7.22
C GLY A 107 5.09 -8.08 -8.73
N ARG A 108 4.03 -8.31 -9.52
CA ARG A 108 4.07 -8.16 -10.98
C ARG A 108 3.57 -6.81 -11.46
N VAL A 109 2.68 -6.20 -10.68
CA VAL A 109 2.08 -4.90 -10.98
C VAL A 109 2.10 -4.01 -9.75
N VAL A 110 2.03 -2.70 -9.98
CA VAL A 110 1.84 -1.66 -8.98
C VAL A 110 0.50 -0.97 -9.28
N VAL A 111 -0.27 -0.68 -8.25
CA VAL A 111 -1.58 -0.03 -8.36
C VAL A 111 -1.54 1.33 -7.67
N ARG A 112 -2.07 2.36 -8.32
CA ARG A 112 -2.20 3.71 -7.73
C ARG A 112 -3.65 4.13 -7.67
N LEU A 113 -4.10 4.44 -6.45
CA LEU A 113 -5.46 4.90 -6.15
C LEU A 113 -5.59 6.41 -6.41
N PRO A 114 -6.83 6.92 -6.59
CA PRO A 114 -7.07 8.35 -6.85
C PRO A 114 -6.72 9.26 -5.67
N ASP A 115 -6.62 8.72 -4.45
CA ASP A 115 -6.15 9.46 -3.27
C ASP A 115 -4.62 9.64 -3.23
N GLY A 116 -3.90 9.12 -4.23
CA GLY A 116 -2.46 9.20 -4.36
C GLY A 116 -1.68 8.05 -3.72
N ARG A 117 -2.37 7.13 -3.03
CA ARG A 117 -1.72 5.93 -2.46
C ARG A 117 -1.32 4.96 -3.55
N SER A 118 -0.13 4.39 -3.41
CA SER A 118 0.43 3.43 -4.36
C SER A 118 0.73 2.11 -3.65
N TYR A 119 0.31 0.99 -4.22
CA TYR A 119 0.43 -0.33 -3.63
C TYR A 119 1.35 -1.21 -4.48
N ASP A 120 2.21 -1.97 -3.79
CA ASP A 120 3.07 -3.04 -4.32
C ASP A 120 2.86 -4.34 -3.52
N ASP A 121 3.71 -5.35 -3.74
CA ASP A 121 3.70 -6.61 -2.99
C ASP A 121 4.15 -6.47 -1.53
N ARG A 122 4.69 -5.31 -1.15
CA ARG A 122 5.25 -5.03 0.18
C ARG A 122 4.37 -4.09 1.01
N GLY A 123 3.30 -3.56 0.43
CA GLY A 123 2.30 -2.77 1.12
C GLY A 123 1.93 -1.51 0.37
N CYS A 124 1.83 -0.39 1.10
CA CYS A 124 1.37 0.89 0.58
C CYS A 124 2.47 1.95 0.73
N VAL A 125 2.62 2.81 -0.28
CA VAL A 125 3.39 4.05 -0.22
C VAL A 125 2.40 5.21 -0.30
N GLU A 126 2.43 6.06 0.71
CA GLU A 126 1.49 7.17 0.85
C GLU A 126 2.18 8.46 1.32
N GLY A 127 1.49 9.58 1.18
CA GLY A 127 1.98 10.92 1.51
C GLY A 127 2.26 11.79 0.29
N PRO A 128 2.41 13.11 0.49
CA PRO A 128 2.75 14.04 -0.59
C PRO A 128 4.19 13.81 -1.07
N GLU A 129 4.48 14.27 -2.28
CA GLU A 129 5.84 14.26 -2.83
C GLU A 129 6.84 14.96 -1.89
N GLY A 130 8.00 14.35 -1.66
CA GLY A 130 9.00 14.80 -0.69
C GLY A 130 8.76 14.31 0.75
N ARG A 131 7.64 13.64 1.03
CA ARG A 131 7.33 13.01 2.33
C ARG A 131 6.67 11.64 2.18
N ARG A 132 6.84 10.96 1.04
CA ARG A 132 6.28 9.62 0.83
C ARG A 132 6.92 8.63 1.79
N ARG A 133 6.07 7.86 2.46
CA ARG A 133 6.45 6.83 3.44
C ARG A 133 5.76 5.52 3.12
N ARG A 134 6.45 4.43 3.42
CA ARG A 134 5.85 3.10 3.37
C ARG A 134 5.03 2.85 4.63
N VAL A 135 3.84 2.34 4.42
CA VAL A 135 2.88 1.93 5.44
C VAL A 135 2.49 0.49 5.16
N THR A 136 2.45 -0.31 6.22
CA THR A 136 1.99 -1.70 6.13
C THR A 136 0.49 -1.72 5.86
N GLY A 137 0.08 -2.37 4.78
CA GLY A 137 -1.32 -2.53 4.42
C GLY A 137 -1.49 -3.18 3.06
N GLU A 138 -2.50 -4.03 2.92
CA GLU A 138 -2.81 -4.73 1.68
C GLU A 138 -4.02 -4.09 0.99
N LEU A 139 -4.04 -4.15 -0.34
CA LEU A 139 -5.18 -3.71 -1.12
C LEU A 139 -6.16 -4.88 -1.28
N THR A 140 -7.29 -4.85 -0.57
CA THR A 140 -8.29 -5.94 -0.60
C THR A 140 -9.35 -5.75 -1.69
N THR A 141 -9.59 -4.50 -2.08
CA THR A 141 -10.62 -4.13 -3.06
C THR A 141 -10.07 -3.17 -4.08
N LEU A 142 -10.38 -3.41 -5.35
CA LEU A 142 -9.93 -2.59 -6.46
C LEU A 142 -11.14 -2.23 -7.34
N PRO A 143 -11.55 -0.95 -7.39
CA PRO A 143 -12.52 -0.48 -8.36
C PRO A 143 -12.06 -0.79 -9.79
N VAL A 144 -13.03 -1.06 -10.69
CA VAL A 144 -12.75 -1.33 -12.11
C VAL A 144 -13.33 -0.16 -12.90
N ASP A 145 -12.62 0.96 -12.86
CA ASP A 145 -13.01 2.25 -13.44
C ASP A 145 -11.77 3.06 -13.89
N ASP A 146 -11.99 4.32 -14.27
CA ASP A 146 -10.95 5.23 -14.77
C ASP A 146 -10.15 5.95 -13.68
N SER A 147 -10.54 5.81 -12.41
CA SER A 147 -9.91 6.50 -11.28
C SER A 147 -8.67 5.79 -10.75
N VAL A 148 -8.54 4.49 -11.05
CA VAL A 148 -7.44 3.65 -10.57
C VAL A 148 -6.48 3.32 -11.70
N TYR A 149 -5.20 3.55 -11.43
CA TYR A 149 -4.12 3.26 -12.37
C TYR A 149 -3.37 1.99 -11.99
N LEU A 150 -2.89 1.29 -13.00
CA LEU A 150 -2.10 0.09 -12.90
C LEU A 150 -0.92 0.19 -13.86
N THR A 151 0.25 -0.24 -13.39
CA THR A 151 1.45 -0.35 -14.20
C THR A 151 2.25 -1.59 -13.80
N LEU A 152 3.19 -2.02 -14.65
CA LEU A 152 4.09 -3.13 -14.30
C LEU A 152 5.10 -2.66 -13.23
N THR A 153 5.54 -3.59 -12.38
CA THR A 153 6.48 -3.26 -11.28
C THR A 153 7.83 -2.77 -11.77
N ASP A 154 8.27 -3.20 -12.95
CA ASP A 154 9.52 -2.82 -13.60
C ASP A 154 9.39 -1.59 -14.52
N SER A 155 8.20 -0.98 -14.62
CA SER A 155 8.00 0.23 -15.41
C SER A 155 8.60 1.47 -14.72
N THR A 156 8.86 2.52 -15.49
CA THR A 156 9.36 3.79 -14.96
C THR A 156 8.41 4.38 -13.91
N TYR A 157 7.10 4.31 -14.17
CA TYR A 157 6.06 4.79 -13.27
C TYR A 157 5.91 3.90 -12.04
N GLY A 158 6.04 2.58 -12.19
CA GLY A 158 5.96 1.63 -11.08
C GLY A 158 7.05 1.88 -10.05
N VAL A 159 8.29 2.06 -10.52
CA VAL A 159 9.43 2.40 -9.66
C VAL A 159 9.26 3.77 -9.01
N GLU A 160 8.72 4.75 -9.73
CA GLU A 160 8.49 6.10 -9.20
C GLU A 160 7.39 6.15 -8.13
N TRP A 161 6.29 5.43 -8.33
CA TRP A 161 5.14 5.43 -7.41
C TRP A 161 5.49 4.80 -6.06
N VAL A 162 6.35 3.79 -6.07
CA VAL A 162 6.79 3.04 -4.90
C VAL A 162 8.01 3.67 -4.22
N LYS A 163 8.54 4.76 -4.79
CA LYS A 163 9.69 5.47 -4.24
C LYS A 163 9.36 6.12 -2.90
N GLU A 164 10.14 5.78 -1.89
CA GLU A 164 10.13 6.42 -0.58
C GLU A 164 11.03 7.65 -0.60
N ASP A 165 10.58 8.73 0.03
CA ASP A 165 11.42 9.90 0.22
C ASP A 165 12.35 9.67 1.41
N ALA A 166 13.59 10.14 1.32
CA ALA A 166 14.46 10.15 2.48
C ALA A 166 13.77 10.87 3.65
N GLU A 167 14.01 10.45 4.89
CA GLU A 167 13.69 11.32 6.01
C GLU A 167 14.37 12.66 5.75
N PRO A 168 13.67 13.81 5.86
CA PRO A 168 14.36 15.09 5.92
C PRO A 168 15.37 14.89 7.03
N GLY A 169 16.66 14.88 6.63
CA GLY A 169 17.71 14.27 7.42
C GLY A 169 17.54 14.70 8.85
N LYS A 170 17.68 13.78 9.81
CA LYS A 170 17.86 14.13 11.22
C LYS A 170 18.72 15.39 11.22
N VAL A 171 18.09 16.55 11.43
CA VAL A 171 18.84 17.77 11.66
C VAL A 171 19.75 17.33 12.78
N PRO A 172 21.09 17.36 12.63
CA PRO A 172 21.96 16.96 13.71
C PRO A 172 21.43 17.73 14.90
N LYS A 173 20.92 16.98 15.89
CA LYS A 173 20.31 17.53 17.09
C LYS A 173 21.26 18.65 17.49
N PRO A 174 20.84 19.93 17.55
CA PRO A 174 21.77 21.01 17.86
C PRO A 174 22.56 20.53 19.07
N PRO A 175 23.91 20.58 19.02
CA PRO A 175 24.76 19.89 19.98
C PRO A 175 24.18 20.14 21.35
N VAL A 176 23.80 19.06 22.04
CA VAL A 176 23.22 19.15 23.37
C VAL A 176 24.12 20.14 24.11
N PRO A 177 23.60 21.28 24.62
CA PRO A 177 24.44 22.21 25.34
C PRO A 177 25.20 21.38 26.37
N PRO A 178 26.52 21.59 26.51
CA PRO A 178 27.34 20.76 27.40
C PRO A 178 26.59 20.64 28.72
N PRO A 179 26.53 19.41 29.30
CA PRO A 179 25.81 19.21 30.55
C PRO A 179 26.22 20.34 31.51
N PRO A 180 25.26 21.03 32.14
CA PRO A 180 25.60 22.12 33.04
C PRO A 180 26.68 21.60 34.00
N PRO A 181 27.77 22.36 34.19
CA PRO A 181 28.87 21.91 35.03
C PRO A 181 28.29 21.43 36.36
N PRO A 182 28.73 20.28 36.88
CA PRO A 182 28.20 19.72 38.11
C PRO A 182 28.19 20.84 39.15
N ALA A 183 27.00 21.16 39.68
CA ALA A 183 26.84 22.22 40.65
C ALA A 183 27.90 22.02 41.74
N THR A 184 28.83 22.97 41.84
CA THR A 184 29.88 22.92 42.85
C THR A 184 29.18 22.91 44.20
N ALA A 185 29.17 21.74 44.84
CA ALA A 185 28.58 21.58 46.15
C ALA A 185 29.24 22.59 47.10
N ARG A 186 28.48 23.63 47.48
CA ARG A 186 28.89 24.58 48.52
C ARG A 186 28.92 23.78 49.82
N ILE A 187 30.12 23.58 50.36
CA ILE A 187 30.29 22.92 51.64
C ILE A 187 30.30 24.01 52.71
N THR A 188 29.34 23.97 53.62
CA THR A 188 29.33 24.83 54.80
C THR A 188 30.08 24.11 55.91
N ALA A 189 31.26 24.62 56.27
CA ALA A 189 31.99 24.16 57.45
C ALA A 189 31.66 25.07 58.64
N SER A 190 31.25 24.47 59.75
CA SER A 190 30.95 25.19 61.00
C SER A 190 32.09 25.19 62.01
N THR A 191 33.21 24.51 61.71
CA THR A 191 34.40 24.43 62.57
C THR A 191 35.67 24.63 61.76
N TRP A 192 36.70 25.17 62.41
CA TRP A 192 37.98 25.49 61.77
C TRP A 192 38.73 24.24 61.27
N GLU A 193 38.65 23.11 61.99
CA GLU A 193 39.31 21.88 61.52
C GLU A 193 38.73 21.37 60.19
N LYS A 194 37.41 21.47 60.02
CA LYS A 194 36.74 21.07 58.77
C LYS A 194 37.12 21.97 57.60
N VAL A 195 37.37 23.26 57.84
CA VAL A 195 37.86 24.18 56.80
C VAL A 195 39.22 23.73 56.28
N LEU A 196 40.13 23.33 57.18
CA LEU A 196 41.48 22.87 56.81
C LEU A 196 41.44 21.55 56.03
N GLU A 197 40.57 20.62 56.42
CA GLU A 197 40.40 19.34 55.72
C GLU A 197 39.90 19.54 54.28
N HIS A 198 38.93 20.43 54.07
CA HIS A 198 38.41 20.74 52.73
C HIS A 198 39.41 21.53 51.86
N ALA A 199 40.23 22.39 52.47
CA ALA A 199 41.25 23.16 51.76
C ALA A 199 42.40 22.29 51.23
N ALA A 200 42.70 21.16 51.87
CA ALA A 200 43.72 20.23 51.40
C ALA A 200 43.31 19.48 50.12
N GLN A 201 42.01 19.28 49.90
CA GLN A 201 41.50 18.50 48.77
C GLN A 201 41.05 19.35 47.58
N ARG A 202 40.86 20.66 47.76
CA ARG A 202 40.33 21.55 46.73
C ARG A 202 40.97 22.94 46.79
N PRO A 203 41.42 23.50 45.65
CA PRO A 203 41.90 24.87 45.62
C PRO A 203 40.76 25.82 46.00
N LEU A 204 40.99 26.65 47.02
CA LEU A 204 40.02 27.62 47.52
C LEU A 204 39.84 28.75 46.49
N ILE A 205 38.62 28.93 45.98
CA ILE A 205 38.32 29.97 44.97
C ILE A 205 37.77 31.25 45.63
N SER A 206 36.94 31.13 46.67
CA SER A 206 36.37 32.25 47.41
C SER A 206 35.98 31.83 48.83
N LEU A 207 36.12 32.72 49.81
CA LEU A 207 35.73 32.51 51.21
C LEU A 207 34.80 33.64 51.66
N GLU A 208 33.54 33.29 51.94
CA GLU A 208 32.52 34.22 52.43
C GLU A 208 32.22 33.93 53.90
N PRO A 209 32.72 34.73 54.85
CA PRO A 209 32.40 34.55 56.26
C PRO A 209 30.98 35.09 56.55
N SER A 210 30.13 34.23 57.10
CA SER A 210 28.81 34.64 57.64
C SER A 210 28.81 34.46 59.15
N ALA A 211 28.52 35.55 59.88
CA ALA A 211 28.39 35.53 61.33
C ALA A 211 26.92 35.72 61.71
N THR A 212 26.34 34.76 62.42
CA THR A 212 25.03 34.92 63.04
C THR A 212 25.23 35.58 64.40
N ARG A 213 24.63 36.76 64.64
CA ARG A 213 24.64 37.39 65.97
C ARG A 213 23.99 36.42 66.97
N PRO A 214 24.60 36.19 68.15
CA PRO A 214 23.88 35.54 69.23
C PRO A 214 22.70 36.44 69.63
N THR A 215 21.48 35.95 69.44
CA THR A 215 20.28 36.51 70.03
C THR A 215 20.42 36.39 71.55
N GLY A 216 20.89 37.47 72.17
CA GLY A 216 20.85 37.62 73.62
C GLY A 216 19.40 37.57 74.09
N GLY A 217 19.06 36.48 74.78
CA GLY A 217 17.83 36.39 75.56
C GLY A 217 17.95 37.20 76.85
N GLU A 218 16.87 37.88 77.20
CA GLU A 218 16.66 38.67 78.41
C GLU A 218 17.00 37.91 79.70
N ARG A 219 17.79 38.52 80.60
CA ARG A 219 17.35 39.09 81.89
C ARG A 219 18.51 39.74 82.63
#